data_AF-A0A965R6U3-F1
#
_entry.id   AF-A0A965R6U3-F1
#
_cell.length_a   1.000
_cell.length_b   1.000
_cell.length_c   1.000
_cell.angle_alpha   90.00
_cell.angle_beta   90.00
_cell.angle_gamma   90.00
#
_symmetry.space_group_name_H-M   'P 1'
#
loop_
_entity.id
_entity.type
_entity.pdbx_description
1 polymer ?
#
loop_
_entity_poly.entity_id
_entity_poly.type
_entity_poly.pdbx_seq_one_letter_code
_entity_poly.pdbx_strand_id
1 'polypeptide(L)'
;MNVTVNPLPTIPVITRTGNVLSAGTYSSYQWYLNGNAIAGAINANYTITQNGVYTVKVGNTYPCYSTAANFVVDNITAVENLHLVQNLISLYPNPSNQCIHLSNSKNTALNISVTNINGQLLYQKTLEANATLILPTIPGIYVVKATSKEEVQIEKMIVN
;
A
#
# COMPACT_ATOMS: atom_id res chain seq x y z
N MET A 1 35.79 3.02 38.95
CA MET A 1 34.67 3.56 38.17
C MET A 1 35.02 3.35 36.72
N ASN A 2 34.28 2.49 36.02
CA ASN A 2 34.54 2.21 34.61
C ASN A 2 33.58 3.07 33.80
N VAL A 3 34.10 3.94 32.95
CA VAL A 3 33.30 4.70 31.98
C VAL A 3 33.12 3.79 30.76
N THR A 4 31.88 3.40 30.47
CA THR A 4 31.54 2.65 29.27
C THR A 4 31.16 3.63 28.16
N VAL A 5 31.90 3.58 27.05
CA VAL A 5 31.58 4.34 25.82
C VAL A 5 30.65 3.48 24.98
N ASN A 6 29.41 3.95 24.79
CA ASN A 6 28.44 3.26 23.93
C ASN A 6 28.51 3.82 22.50
N PRO A 7 28.43 2.96 21.47
CA PRO A 7 28.42 3.42 20.09
C PRO A 7 27.12 4.17 19.77
N LEU A 8 27.25 5.25 18.99
CA LEU A 8 26.10 5.92 18.38
C LEU A 8 25.40 4.94 17.41
N PRO A 9 24.07 5.04 17.27
CA PRO A 9 23.39 4.36 16.16
C PRO A 9 23.98 4.83 14.83
N THR A 10 24.06 3.94 13.84
CA THR A 10 24.37 4.33 12.47
C THR A 10 23.38 5.39 11.98
N ILE A 11 23.83 6.30 11.12
CA ILE A 11 22.94 7.30 10.54
C ILE A 11 21.91 6.57 9.67
N PRO A 12 20.60 6.72 9.93
CA PRO A 12 19.58 6.10 9.11
C PRO A 12 19.53 6.75 7.72
N VAL A 13 19.33 5.92 6.70
CA VAL A 13 19.10 6.35 5.31
C VAL A 13 17.62 6.20 5.03
N ILE A 14 16.96 7.30 4.66
CA ILE A 14 15.56 7.27 4.26
C ILE A 14 15.49 6.78 2.81
N THR A 15 14.76 5.68 2.60
CA THR A 15 14.41 5.17 1.27
C THR A 15 12.91 5.36 1.04
N ARG A 16 12.51 5.54 -0.23
CA ARG A 16 11.10 5.74 -0.60
C ARG A 16 10.66 4.68 -1.60
N THR A 17 9.54 4.02 -1.28
CA THR A 17 8.84 3.09 -2.17
C THR A 17 7.39 3.52 -2.26
N GLY A 18 6.98 4.08 -3.40
CA GLY A 18 5.67 4.72 -3.56
C GLY A 18 5.50 5.90 -2.59
N ASN A 19 4.53 5.81 -1.67
CA ASN A 19 4.27 6.82 -0.64
C ASN A 19 4.81 6.40 0.74
N VAL A 20 5.62 5.35 0.84
CA VAL A 20 6.20 4.90 2.12
C VAL A 20 7.66 5.29 2.20
N LEU A 21 8.03 5.99 3.27
CA LEU A 21 9.42 6.20 3.69
C LEU A 21 9.83 5.07 4.64
N SER A 22 11.03 4.54 4.47
CA SER A 22 11.61 3.52 5.35
C SER A 22 12.98 3.95 5.86
N ALA A 23 13.21 3.78 7.16
CA ALA A 23 14.43 4.18 7.84
C ALA A 23 15.44 3.05 8.05
N GLY A 24 15.10 1.79 7.70
CA GLY A 24 15.86 0.59 8.05
C GLY A 24 15.51 0.06 9.46
N THR A 25 16.37 -0.82 10.02
CA THR A 25 16.10 -1.52 11.29
C THR A 25 16.90 -0.92 12.46
N TYR A 26 16.17 -0.38 13.44
CA TYR A 26 16.62 0.29 14.67
C TYR A 26 15.69 -0.06 15.84
N SER A 27 16.10 0.28 17.08
CA SER A 27 15.35 -0.04 18.29
C SER A 27 14.19 0.93 18.57
N SER A 28 14.27 2.16 18.08
CA SER A 28 13.20 3.16 18.17
C SER A 28 13.25 4.13 17.00
N TYR A 29 12.10 4.72 16.68
CA TYR A 29 11.94 5.68 15.60
C TYR A 29 11.07 6.84 16.07
N GLN A 30 11.32 8.01 15.51
CA GLN A 30 10.41 9.14 15.56
C GLN A 30 10.56 9.92 14.25
N TRP A 31 9.49 10.00 13.46
CA TRP A 31 9.48 10.79 12.24
C TRP A 31 9.15 12.25 12.53
N TYR A 32 9.73 13.12 11.71
CA TYR A 32 9.54 14.56 11.75
C TYR A 32 9.23 15.08 10.34
N LEU A 33 8.48 16.17 10.30
CA LEU A 33 8.05 16.83 9.09
C LEU A 33 8.25 18.33 9.24
N ASN A 34 9.07 18.90 8.37
CA ASN A 34 9.51 20.30 8.45
C ASN A 34 10.06 20.65 9.85
N GLY A 35 10.75 19.69 10.49
CA GLY A 35 11.30 19.83 11.83
C GLY A 35 10.34 19.56 13.00
N ASN A 36 9.04 19.38 12.75
CA ASN A 36 8.06 19.07 13.79
C ASN A 36 7.86 17.57 13.94
N ALA A 37 7.76 17.07 15.17
CA ALA A 37 7.51 15.65 15.42
C ALA A 37 6.11 15.25 14.93
N ILE A 38 6.03 14.16 14.18
CA ILE A 38 4.76 13.60 13.74
C ILE A 38 4.26 12.67 14.85
N ALA A 39 3.15 13.05 15.50
CA ALA A 39 2.61 12.28 16.62
C ALA A 39 2.28 10.83 16.22
N GLY A 40 2.75 9.86 17.01
CA GLY A 40 2.51 8.43 16.77
C GLY A 40 3.37 7.79 15.66
N ALA A 41 4.21 8.55 14.96
CA ALA A 41 5.08 8.02 13.91
C ALA A 41 6.35 7.38 14.50
N ILE A 42 6.17 6.24 15.18
CA ILE A 42 7.23 5.51 15.91
C ILE A 42 7.69 4.21 15.23
N ASN A 43 7.20 3.96 14.02
CA ASN A 43 7.53 2.76 13.26
C ASN A 43 8.68 3.00 12.28
N ALA A 44 9.34 1.91 11.86
CA ALA A 44 10.41 1.94 10.86
C ALA A 44 9.98 2.51 9.50
N ASN A 45 8.68 2.37 9.20
CA ASN A 45 8.07 2.85 7.98
C ASN A 45 7.07 3.97 8.32
N TYR A 46 7.02 4.99 7.47
CA TYR A 46 6.06 6.08 7.57
C TYR A 46 5.41 6.36 6.21
N THR A 47 4.08 6.41 6.21
CA THR A 47 3.30 6.78 5.03
C THR A 47 3.25 8.30 4.89
N ILE A 48 3.76 8.80 3.77
CA ILE A 48 3.74 10.21 3.43
C ILE A 48 2.29 10.67 3.19
N THR A 49 1.86 11.69 3.94
CA THR A 49 0.52 12.31 3.83
C THR A 49 0.55 13.74 3.27
N GLN A 50 1.69 14.43 3.32
CA GLN A 50 1.81 15.82 2.88
C GLN A 50 3.21 16.18 2.39
N ASN A 51 3.31 17.14 1.47
CA ASN A 51 4.60 17.58 0.94
C ASN A 51 5.40 18.26 2.05
N GLY A 52 6.72 18.09 2.02
CA GLY A 52 7.61 18.67 3.01
C GLY A 52 8.92 17.91 3.14
N VAL A 53 9.71 18.34 4.11
CA VAL A 53 11.00 17.73 4.44
C VAL A 53 10.80 16.74 5.57
N TYR A 54 11.02 15.47 5.29
CA TYR A 54 10.94 14.40 6.27
C TYR A 54 12.33 14.08 6.84
N THR A 55 12.39 13.89 8.15
CA THR A 55 13.56 13.32 8.85
C THR A 55 13.10 12.25 9.83
N VAL A 56 14.00 11.33 10.19
CA VAL A 56 13.72 10.30 11.20
C VAL A 56 14.85 10.28 12.21
N LYS A 57 14.47 10.32 13.49
CA LYS A 57 15.38 10.10 14.60
C LYS A 57 15.28 8.63 15.01
N VAL A 58 16.41 7.94 15.05
CA VAL A 58 16.48 6.53 15.45
C VAL A 58 17.35 6.37 16.68
N GLY A 59 16.95 5.46 17.56
CA GLY A 59 17.74 5.02 18.72
C GLY A 59 18.21 3.58 18.57
N ASN A 60 19.31 3.25 19.26
CA ASN A 60 19.73 1.86 19.47
C ASN A 60 19.29 1.38 20.86
N THR A 61 19.84 0.26 21.33
CA THR A 61 19.59 -0.30 22.67
C THR A 61 20.14 0.57 23.82
N TYR A 62 20.83 1.66 23.50
CA TYR A 62 21.36 2.65 24.43
C TYR A 62 20.60 3.97 24.28
N PRO A 63 20.66 4.91 25.24
CA PRO A 63 19.97 6.21 25.17
C PRO A 63 20.60 7.19 24.14
N CYS A 64 21.24 6.66 23.11
CA CYS A 64 21.91 7.40 22.05
C CYS A 64 21.03 7.45 20.81
N TYR A 65 21.00 8.60 20.13
CA TYR A 65 20.15 8.81 18.96
C TYR A 65 20.94 9.38 17.79
N SER A 66 20.54 8.99 16.59
CA SER A 66 21.03 9.52 15.32
C SER A 66 19.85 10.00 14.48
N THR A 67 20.03 11.06 13.70
CA THR A 67 18.95 11.61 12.84
C THR A 67 19.36 11.47 11.37
N ALA A 68 18.42 11.04 10.52
CA ALA A 68 18.63 10.98 9.08
C ALA A 68 18.91 12.35 8.48
N ALA A 69 19.56 12.35 7.31
CA ALA A 69 19.57 13.52 6.45
C ALA A 69 18.15 13.89 5.99
N ASN A 70 17.96 15.16 5.64
CA ASN A 70 16.69 15.67 5.12
C ASN A 70 16.27 14.93 3.85
N PHE A 71 15.06 14.38 3.85
CA PHE A 71 14.44 13.75 2.68
C PHE A 71 13.31 14.65 2.18
N VAL A 72 13.49 15.28 1.02
CA VAL A 72 12.51 16.22 0.45
C VAL A 72 11.44 15.46 -0.32
N VAL A 73 10.18 15.77 -0.03
CA VAL A 73 9.01 15.26 -0.75
C VAL A 73 8.23 16.44 -1.32
N ASP A 74 8.19 16.55 -2.65
CA ASP A 74 7.63 17.67 -3.41
C ASP A 74 6.57 17.25 -4.44
N ASN A 75 6.26 15.95 -4.53
CA ASN A 75 5.50 15.35 -5.62
C ASN A 75 4.43 14.35 -5.15
N ILE A 76 3.82 14.57 -3.98
CA ILE A 76 2.63 13.82 -3.61
C ILE A 76 1.44 14.55 -4.21
N THR A 77 0.88 13.98 -5.28
CA THR A 77 -0.53 14.22 -5.57
C THR A 77 -1.30 13.74 -4.34
N ALA A 78 -2.05 14.63 -3.70
CA ALA A 78 -2.86 14.29 -2.54
C ALA A 78 -3.80 13.13 -2.89
N VAL A 79 -3.40 11.93 -2.53
CA VAL A 79 -4.26 10.75 -2.45
C VAL A 79 -3.86 10.08 -1.14
N GLU A 80 -4.59 10.40 -0.08
CA GLU A 80 -4.74 9.46 1.03
C GLU A 80 -5.25 8.16 0.42
N ASN A 81 -4.39 7.15 0.31
CA ASN A 81 -4.75 5.74 0.30
C ASN A 81 -3.45 4.93 0.30
N LEU A 82 -2.80 4.86 1.46
CA LEU A 82 -1.99 3.69 1.76
C LEU A 82 -2.83 2.71 2.56
N HIS A 83 -3.91 2.24 1.94
CA HIS A 83 -4.41 0.92 2.27
C HIS A 83 -3.31 -0.01 1.81
N LEU A 84 -2.69 -0.75 2.72
CA LEU A 84 -2.10 -2.02 2.35
C LEU A 84 -3.26 -2.76 1.69
N VAL A 85 -3.37 -2.74 0.35
CA VAL A 85 -4.43 -3.44 -0.35
C VAL A 85 -4.12 -4.90 -0.08
N GLN A 86 -4.69 -5.38 1.01
CA GLN A 86 -4.88 -6.77 1.24
C GLN A 86 -5.61 -7.23 -0.01
N ASN A 87 -4.88 -7.95 -0.88
CA ASN A 87 -5.43 -8.41 -2.13
C ASN A 87 -6.73 -9.16 -1.79
N LEU A 88 -7.87 -8.58 -2.15
CA LEU A 88 -9.19 -9.16 -2.00
C LEU A 88 -9.39 -10.23 -3.07
N ILE A 89 -8.99 -9.91 -4.30
CA ILE A 89 -9.17 -10.77 -5.47
C ILE A 89 -7.98 -10.80 -6.41
N SER A 90 -7.70 -11.97 -6.99
CA SER A 90 -6.79 -12.12 -8.14
C SER A 90 -7.55 -12.65 -9.36
N LEU A 91 -7.28 -12.09 -10.54
CA LEU A 91 -7.95 -12.45 -11.81
C LEU A 91 -6.94 -13.01 -12.82
N TYR A 92 -7.25 -14.16 -13.42
CA TYR A 92 -6.40 -14.77 -14.44
C TYR A 92 -7.19 -15.68 -15.39
N PRO A 93 -6.71 -15.90 -16.63
CA PRO A 93 -5.59 -15.20 -17.27
C PRO A 93 -5.97 -13.77 -17.65
N ASN A 94 -5.01 -12.83 -17.68
CA ASN A 94 -5.17 -11.49 -18.24
C ASN A 94 -4.01 -11.21 -19.20
N PRO A 95 -4.25 -11.03 -20.52
CA PRO A 95 -5.55 -11.03 -21.21
C PRO A 95 -6.29 -12.38 -21.18
N SER A 96 -7.61 -12.38 -21.33
CA SER A 96 -8.48 -13.57 -21.35
C SER A 96 -9.20 -13.72 -22.69
N ASN A 97 -9.52 -14.95 -23.06
CA ASN A 97 -10.43 -15.28 -24.15
C ASN A 97 -11.85 -15.57 -23.61
N GLN A 98 -12.40 -14.65 -22.80
CA GLN A 98 -13.73 -14.67 -22.14
C GLN A 98 -13.82 -15.36 -20.78
N CYS A 99 -13.05 -16.42 -20.54
CA CYS A 99 -13.08 -17.16 -19.28
C CYS A 99 -12.05 -16.60 -18.28
N ILE A 100 -12.49 -16.22 -17.08
CA ILE A 100 -11.62 -15.66 -16.05
C ILE A 100 -11.84 -16.39 -14.74
N HIS A 101 -10.75 -16.80 -14.11
CA HIS A 101 -10.72 -17.29 -12.75
C HIS A 101 -10.54 -16.11 -11.79
N LEU A 102 -11.45 -16.01 -10.83
CA LEU A 102 -11.41 -15.11 -9.71
C LEU A 102 -11.03 -15.90 -8.46
N SER A 103 -9.87 -15.59 -7.88
CA SER A 103 -9.47 -16.09 -6.57
C SER A 103 -9.87 -15.08 -5.51
N ASN A 104 -10.75 -15.46 -4.58
CA ASN A 104 -11.08 -14.65 -3.39
C ASN A 104 -10.06 -14.96 -2.30
N SER A 105 -9.10 -14.06 -2.12
CA SER A 105 -8.00 -14.23 -1.18
C SER A 105 -8.42 -14.03 0.29
N LYS A 106 -9.66 -13.61 0.56
CA LYS A 106 -10.18 -13.42 1.91
C LYS A 106 -11.07 -14.56 2.40
N ASN A 107 -11.62 -15.38 1.50
CA ASN A 107 -12.65 -16.37 1.84
C ASN A 107 -13.81 -15.76 2.67
N THR A 108 -14.12 -14.49 2.39
CA THR A 108 -15.24 -13.76 2.99
C THR A 108 -16.16 -13.24 1.89
N ALA A 109 -17.37 -12.83 2.26
CA ALA A 109 -18.33 -12.27 1.32
C ALA A 109 -17.80 -10.97 0.69
N LEU A 110 -17.54 -11.03 -0.62
CA LEU A 110 -17.14 -9.89 -1.44
C LEU A 110 -18.21 -9.62 -2.49
N ASN A 111 -18.66 -8.37 -2.59
CA ASN A 111 -19.49 -7.95 -3.71
C ASN A 111 -18.61 -7.71 -4.93
N ILE A 112 -18.77 -8.56 -5.95
CA ILE A 112 -18.05 -8.46 -7.21
C ILE A 112 -18.96 -7.80 -8.23
N SER A 113 -18.46 -6.78 -8.91
CA SER A 113 -19.11 -6.12 -10.04
C SER A 113 -18.17 -6.05 -11.23
N VAL A 114 -18.71 -6.25 -12.44
CA VAL A 114 -17.97 -6.15 -13.70
C VAL A 114 -18.64 -5.11 -14.58
N THR A 115 -17.84 -4.17 -15.06
CA THR A 115 -18.27 -3.09 -15.95
C THR A 115 -17.41 -3.06 -17.22
N ASN A 116 -17.96 -2.55 -18.33
CA ASN A 116 -17.15 -2.22 -19.51
C ASN A 116 -16.50 -0.83 -19.38
N ILE A 117 -15.66 -0.43 -20.35
CA ILE A 117 -15.04 0.91 -20.37
C ILE A 117 -16.01 2.09 -20.38
N ASN A 118 -17.25 1.87 -20.82
CA ASN A 118 -18.28 2.90 -20.84
C ASN A 118 -19.01 3.00 -19.48
N GLY A 119 -18.58 2.23 -18.48
CA GLY A 119 -19.18 2.19 -17.14
C GLY A 119 -20.48 1.37 -17.05
N GLN A 120 -20.88 0.67 -18.11
CA GLN A 120 -22.07 -0.17 -18.08
C GLN A 120 -21.82 -1.41 -17.22
N LEU A 121 -22.70 -1.65 -16.24
CA LEU A 121 -22.69 -2.85 -15.41
C LEU A 121 -23.14 -4.08 -16.22
N LEU A 122 -22.29 -5.10 -16.25
CA LEU A 122 -22.52 -6.35 -16.98
C LEU A 122 -22.82 -7.52 -16.03
N TYR A 123 -22.22 -7.49 -14.85
CA TYR A 123 -22.39 -8.55 -13.85
C TYR A 123 -22.24 -7.98 -12.45
N GLN A 124 -23.05 -8.45 -11.51
CA GLN A 124 -22.87 -8.17 -10.09
C GLN A 124 -23.34 -9.34 -9.22
N LYS A 125 -22.50 -9.81 -8.30
CA LYS A 125 -22.85 -10.88 -7.35
C LYS A 125 -21.95 -10.85 -6.12
N THR A 126 -22.49 -11.27 -4.98
CA THR A 126 -21.68 -11.56 -3.78
C THR A 126 -21.09 -12.96 -3.88
N LEU A 127 -19.77 -13.08 -3.69
CA LEU A 127 -19.02 -14.33 -3.70
C LEU A 127 -18.26 -14.49 -2.38
N GLU A 128 -18.31 -15.68 -1.79
CA GLU A 128 -17.59 -16.01 -0.55
C GLU A 128 -16.34 -16.86 -0.80
N ALA A 129 -16.20 -17.38 -2.02
CA ALA A 129 -15.11 -18.26 -2.45
C ALA A 129 -14.67 -17.94 -3.88
N ASN A 130 -13.65 -18.66 -4.35
CA ASN A 130 -13.16 -18.59 -5.71
C ASN A 130 -14.28 -18.92 -6.72
N ALA A 131 -14.24 -18.30 -7.89
CA ALA A 131 -15.23 -18.51 -8.94
C ALA A 131 -14.62 -18.37 -10.33
N THR A 132 -15.35 -18.88 -11.32
CA THR A 132 -15.05 -18.60 -12.73
C THR A 132 -16.15 -17.69 -13.28
N LEU A 133 -15.74 -16.62 -13.93
CA LEU A 133 -16.60 -15.66 -14.59
C LEU A 133 -16.45 -15.82 -16.11
N ILE A 134 -17.55 -15.73 -16.82
CA ILE A 134 -17.57 -15.69 -18.29
C ILE A 134 -17.97 -14.28 -18.69
N LEU A 135 -17.06 -13.55 -19.32
CA LEU A 135 -17.32 -12.21 -19.83
C LEU A 135 -17.95 -12.25 -21.23
N PRO A 136 -18.61 -11.15 -21.66
CA PRO A 136 -19.13 -11.05 -23.01
C PRO A 136 -18.03 -11.28 -24.07
N THR A 137 -18.45 -11.80 -25.22
CA THR A 137 -17.59 -12.12 -26.38
C THR A 137 -17.01 -10.90 -27.08
N ILE A 138 -17.33 -9.68 -26.62
CA ILE A 138 -16.88 -8.43 -27.21
C ILE A 138 -15.47 -8.14 -26.69
N PRO A 139 -14.44 -8.07 -27.56
CA PRO A 139 -13.10 -7.69 -27.17
C PRO A 139 -13.10 -6.30 -26.56
N GLY A 140 -12.32 -6.09 -25.50
CA GLY A 140 -12.28 -4.81 -24.83
C GLY A 140 -11.71 -4.88 -23.43
N ILE A 141 -11.70 -3.70 -22.79
CA ILE A 141 -11.29 -3.58 -21.40
C ILE A 141 -12.53 -3.65 -20.52
N TYR A 142 -12.42 -4.47 -19.48
CA TYR A 142 -13.42 -4.65 -18.44
C TYR A 142 -12.81 -4.28 -17.10
N VAL A 143 -13.61 -3.64 -16.24
CA VAL A 143 -13.21 -3.27 -14.90
C VAL A 143 -13.96 -4.17 -13.92
N VAL A 144 -13.22 -4.92 -13.13
CA VAL A 144 -13.74 -5.80 -12.09
C VAL A 144 -13.49 -5.15 -10.74
N LYS A 145 -14.56 -4.85 -10.01
CA LYS A 145 -14.48 -4.25 -8.67
C LYS A 145 -14.95 -5.26 -7.62
N ALA A 146 -14.11 -5.53 -6.64
CA ALA A 146 -14.43 -6.29 -5.44
C ALA A 146 -14.61 -5.35 -4.25
N THR A 147 -15.69 -5.51 -3.49
CA THR A 147 -15.99 -4.67 -2.31
C THR A 147 -16.30 -5.56 -1.12
N SER A 148 -15.56 -5.36 -0.02
CA SER A 148 -15.89 -5.88 1.31
C SER A 148 -16.59 -4.79 2.13
N LYS A 149 -16.80 -5.00 3.44
CA LYS A 149 -17.36 -3.95 4.33
C LYS A 149 -16.41 -2.77 4.55
N GLU A 150 -15.11 -3.00 4.43
CA GLU A 150 -14.07 -2.03 4.80
C GLU A 150 -13.11 -1.71 3.64
N GLU A 151 -13.07 -2.58 2.62
CA GLU A 151 -12.06 -2.53 1.56
C GLU A 151 -12.70 -2.58 0.17
N VAL A 152 -12.05 -1.92 -0.78
CA VAL A 152 -12.42 -1.95 -2.20
C VAL A 152 -11.16 -2.21 -3.02
N GLN A 153 -11.23 -3.17 -3.94
CA GLN A 153 -10.18 -3.43 -4.93
C GLN A 153 -10.77 -3.36 -6.34
N ILE A 154 -10.02 -2.77 -7.27
CA ILE A 154 -10.40 -2.62 -8.68
C ILE A 154 -9.29 -3.22 -9.53
N GLU A 155 -9.66 -4.13 -10.43
CA GLU A 155 -8.76 -4.79 -11.37
C GLU A 155 -9.18 -4.51 -12.81
N LYS A 156 -8.20 -4.24 -13.66
CA LYS A 156 -8.39 -4.10 -15.11
C LYS A 156 -8.19 -5.43 -15.80
N MET A 157 -9.14 -5.80 -16.65
CA MET A 157 -9.15 -7.05 -17.36
C MET A 157 -9.25 -6.81 -18.87
N ILE A 158 -8.37 -7.43 -19.66
CA ILE A 158 -8.35 -7.32 -21.12
C ILE A 158 -8.95 -8.59 -21.74
N VAL A 159 -10.01 -8.46 -22.53
CA VAL A 159 -10.57 -9.58 -23.33
C VAL A 159 -10.18 -9.39 -24.79
N ASN A 160 -9.58 -10.43 -25.38
CA ASN A 160 -9.17 -10.45 -26.79
C ASN A 160 -10.29 -10.94 -27.72
#